data_AF-A0A0F2SAS5-F1
#
_entry.id   AF-A0A0F2SAS5-F1
#
_cell.length_a   1.000
_cell.length_b   1.000
_cell.length_c   1.000
_cell.angle_alpha   90.00
_cell.angle_beta   90.00
_cell.angle_gamma   90.00
#
_symmetry.space_group_name_H-M   'P 1'
#
loop_
_entity.id
_entity.type
_entity.pdbx_description
1 polymer ?
#
loop_
_entity_poly.entity_id
_entity_poly.type
_entity_poly.pdbx_seq_one_letter_code
_entity_poly.pdbx_strand_id
1 'polypeptide(L)'
;MENVTINGVLYRYCEQFDVNLTLQYENERWSEWHIIREFMSNALDAVGGQIDDFSLTEEDGFIHIHDHGNGYPINYAKRIGASSKKNEEQSIGQFGEGTKMAILTCLRKGISVRLASQNWLIIPTSMPVEDDLDVLFFDIYQSDQSIQGSLVSIEAIPEIKVILKNKGQYFLQFSPLSPLYGSMNQGIYPSQGKTKLYNKGVYIKDIDALYTYGISISQLNRDRDLIDEEKLSQRISDILNNADNPSVIQSYFEESSRIANGVSLSNYKELKYSLYPDLEVRQTWVNTFYSLFGSKAIISTSDLASREAECLGHTPIRLEYYGRTLADFIGIPKDIHVISDDYEFTWTDDLNDHEEKRLSLFNQVTELLDLQYPETVRVFDTYAKSENVVGLYNHDKDEIYLKRERLSGNLEEALGTFIHELNHKSTGADDTDRKFADGLSSLTTRLVLRLIKTVGIPTTLKLTDRGFKLPKSFSYQADKLMSHITAIGNQIMIQTNGHILSSKLSGLNLKAHCSERPVTFYKGNFYINIPNSIRQFLPEEVSFNVTINAEQI
;
A
#
# COMPACT_ATOMS: atom_id res chain seq x y z
N MET A 1 -21.31 -47.32 -36.37
CA MET A 1 -21.23 -45.86 -36.54
C MET A 1 -21.07 -45.57 -38.02
N GLU A 2 -21.75 -44.55 -38.52
CA GLU A 2 -21.72 -44.17 -39.94
C GLU A 2 -20.49 -43.31 -40.27
N ASN A 3 -20.08 -43.31 -41.54
CA ASN A 3 -19.03 -42.41 -42.02
C ASN A 3 -19.52 -40.96 -41.94
N VAL A 4 -18.61 -40.02 -41.67
CA VAL A 4 -18.94 -38.60 -41.49
C VAL A 4 -18.23 -37.80 -42.57
N THR A 5 -18.95 -36.89 -43.23
CA THR A 5 -18.36 -35.95 -44.17
C THR A 5 -18.34 -34.56 -43.56
N ILE A 6 -17.18 -33.89 -43.57
CA ILE A 6 -17.02 -32.50 -43.12
C ILE A 6 -16.20 -31.75 -44.17
N ASN A 7 -16.67 -30.59 -44.62
CA ASN A 7 -16.05 -29.77 -45.67
C ASN A 7 -15.63 -30.59 -46.91
N GLY A 8 -16.49 -31.52 -47.34
CA GLY A 8 -16.24 -32.38 -48.50
C GLY A 8 -15.27 -33.55 -48.27
N VAL A 9 -14.68 -33.69 -47.08
CA VAL A 9 -13.78 -34.79 -46.74
C VAL A 9 -14.54 -35.90 -46.02
N LEU A 10 -14.44 -37.13 -46.55
CA LEU A 10 -15.03 -38.33 -45.95
C LEU A 10 -14.11 -38.91 -44.87
N TYR A 11 -14.63 -39.06 -43.66
CA TYR A 11 -13.96 -39.68 -42.51
C TYR A 11 -14.65 -40.99 -42.15
N ARG A 12 -13.85 -42.06 -42.00
CA ARG A 12 -14.30 -43.41 -41.63
C ARG A 12 -13.98 -43.68 -40.17
N TYR A 13 -14.95 -44.24 -39.45
CA TYR A 13 -14.78 -44.57 -38.04
C TYR A 13 -13.63 -45.56 -37.84
N CYS A 14 -12.81 -45.32 -36.81
CA CYS A 14 -11.63 -46.12 -36.50
C CYS A 14 -11.76 -46.78 -35.13
N GLU A 15 -11.85 -45.96 -34.08
CA GLU A 15 -11.87 -46.43 -32.70
C GLU A 15 -12.57 -45.42 -31.79
N GLN A 16 -12.83 -45.83 -30.56
CA GLN A 16 -13.26 -44.96 -29.49
C GLN A 16 -12.17 -44.95 -28.40
N PHE A 17 -11.85 -43.77 -27.88
CA PHE A 17 -10.73 -43.57 -26.96
C PHE A 17 -11.19 -42.90 -25.66
N ASP A 18 -10.89 -43.52 -24.54
CA ASP A 18 -11.11 -42.96 -23.20
C ASP A 18 -10.05 -41.90 -22.88
N VAL A 19 -10.48 -40.64 -22.71
CA VAL A 19 -9.58 -39.53 -22.37
C VAL A 19 -9.25 -39.51 -20.87
N ASN A 20 -9.98 -40.30 -20.07
CA ASN A 20 -9.89 -40.41 -18.62
C ASN A 20 -10.09 -39.05 -17.93
N LEU A 21 -11.08 -38.29 -18.41
CA LEU A 21 -11.51 -37.00 -17.85
C LEU A 21 -13.00 -37.04 -17.53
N THR A 22 -13.36 -36.79 -16.28
CA THR A 22 -14.76 -36.78 -15.86
C THR A 22 -15.44 -35.49 -16.28
N LEU A 23 -16.72 -35.55 -16.62
CA LEU A 23 -17.51 -34.36 -16.95
C LEU A 23 -17.62 -33.41 -15.76
N GLN A 24 -17.46 -33.87 -14.52
CA GLN A 24 -17.50 -32.99 -13.33
C GLN A 24 -16.20 -32.18 -13.11
N TYR A 25 -15.10 -32.52 -13.79
CA TYR A 25 -13.80 -31.88 -13.57
C TYR A 25 -13.84 -30.37 -13.86
N GLU A 26 -13.70 -29.53 -12.82
CA GLU A 26 -13.65 -28.05 -12.93
C GLU A 26 -14.91 -27.44 -13.57
N ASN A 27 -16.09 -27.92 -13.17
CA ASN A 27 -17.38 -27.57 -13.78
C ASN A 27 -17.90 -26.15 -13.51
N GLU A 28 -17.46 -25.46 -12.45
CA GLU A 28 -18.12 -24.21 -12.00
C GLU A 28 -17.63 -22.92 -12.69
N ARG A 29 -16.57 -22.97 -13.52
CA ARG A 29 -15.90 -21.74 -14.01
C ARG A 29 -16.00 -21.47 -15.51
N TRP A 30 -16.33 -22.47 -16.31
CA TRP A 30 -16.25 -22.37 -17.78
C TRP A 30 -17.61 -22.08 -18.42
N SER A 31 -17.58 -21.22 -19.44
CA SER A 31 -18.76 -20.76 -20.20
C SER A 31 -18.47 -20.80 -21.70
N GLU A 32 -19.46 -20.41 -22.51
CA GLU A 32 -19.37 -20.27 -23.97
C GLU A 32 -18.19 -19.38 -24.38
N TRP A 33 -17.90 -18.33 -23.59
CA TRP A 33 -16.72 -17.49 -23.77
C TRP A 33 -15.42 -18.30 -23.68
N HIS A 34 -15.29 -19.16 -22.67
CA HIS A 34 -14.08 -19.97 -22.47
C HIS A 34 -13.89 -20.99 -23.59
N ILE A 35 -14.99 -21.57 -24.10
CA ILE A 35 -14.96 -22.46 -25.27
C ILE A 35 -14.37 -21.73 -26.48
N ILE A 36 -14.94 -20.57 -26.83
CA ILE A 36 -14.49 -19.78 -27.97
C ILE A 36 -13.09 -19.23 -27.78
N ARG A 37 -12.76 -18.78 -26.56
CA ARG A 37 -11.42 -18.33 -26.20
C ARG A 37 -10.38 -19.38 -26.55
N GLU A 38 -10.57 -20.63 -26.12
CA GLU A 38 -9.59 -21.69 -26.38
C GLU A 38 -9.51 -22.09 -27.85
N PHE A 39 -10.65 -22.28 -28.53
CA PHE A 39 -10.62 -22.70 -29.94
C PHE A 39 -10.03 -21.62 -30.85
N MET A 40 -10.44 -20.36 -30.69
CA MET A 40 -9.88 -19.26 -31.47
C MET A 40 -8.40 -18.99 -31.14
N SER A 41 -8.01 -19.03 -29.86
CA SER A 41 -6.59 -18.85 -29.47
C SER A 41 -5.69 -19.91 -30.10
N ASN A 42 -6.13 -21.17 -30.10
CA ASN A 42 -5.36 -22.26 -30.68
C ASN A 42 -5.20 -22.13 -32.20
N ALA A 43 -6.28 -21.73 -32.89
CA ALA A 43 -6.28 -21.49 -34.32
C ALA A 43 -5.37 -20.30 -34.69
N LEU A 44 -5.48 -19.17 -33.97
CA LEU A 44 -4.61 -18.01 -34.16
C LEU A 44 -3.13 -18.35 -33.93
N ASP A 45 -2.81 -19.08 -32.86
CA ASP A 45 -1.45 -19.53 -32.60
C ASP A 45 -0.90 -20.41 -33.73
N ALA A 46 -1.73 -21.28 -34.32
CA ALA A 46 -1.30 -22.20 -35.37
C ALA A 46 -0.85 -21.48 -36.65
N VAL A 47 -1.28 -20.24 -36.83
CA VAL A 47 -0.91 -19.36 -37.97
C VAL A 47 -0.07 -18.17 -37.52
N GLY A 48 0.50 -18.21 -36.32
CA GLY A 48 1.34 -17.12 -35.79
C GLY A 48 0.61 -15.77 -35.68
N GLY A 49 -0.71 -15.79 -35.56
CA GLY A 49 -1.56 -14.60 -35.53
C GLY A 49 -1.91 -14.01 -36.91
N GLN A 50 -1.51 -14.64 -38.02
CA GLN A 50 -1.85 -14.19 -39.37
C GLN A 50 -3.33 -14.51 -39.69
N ILE A 51 -4.16 -13.48 -39.72
CA ILE A 51 -5.62 -13.63 -39.88
C ILE A 51 -5.99 -14.13 -41.28
N ASP A 52 -5.18 -13.87 -42.30
CA ASP A 52 -5.44 -14.31 -43.67
C ASP A 52 -5.41 -15.85 -43.81
N ASP A 53 -4.67 -16.54 -42.94
CA ASP A 53 -4.61 -18.00 -42.85
C ASP A 53 -5.65 -18.56 -41.86
N PHE A 54 -6.62 -17.76 -41.44
CA PHE A 54 -7.70 -18.13 -40.53
C PHE A 54 -9.06 -17.86 -41.17
N SER A 55 -9.97 -18.83 -41.13
CA SER A 55 -11.34 -18.64 -41.59
C SER A 55 -12.38 -18.97 -40.52
N LEU A 56 -13.47 -18.20 -40.56
CA LEU A 56 -14.65 -18.37 -39.73
C LEU A 56 -15.88 -18.44 -40.65
N THR A 57 -16.46 -19.62 -40.82
CA THR A 57 -17.65 -19.82 -41.67
C THR A 57 -18.79 -20.44 -40.87
N GLU A 58 -20.03 -20.26 -41.32
CA GLU A 58 -21.22 -20.91 -40.73
C GLU A 58 -21.91 -21.73 -41.81
N GLU A 59 -21.93 -23.04 -41.65
CA GLU A 59 -22.49 -24.00 -42.60
C GLU A 59 -23.13 -25.17 -41.84
N ASP A 60 -24.24 -25.72 -42.35
CA ASP A 60 -24.93 -26.90 -41.81
C ASP A 60 -25.26 -26.83 -40.29
N GLY A 61 -25.51 -25.63 -39.76
CA GLY A 61 -25.80 -25.42 -38.34
C GLY A 61 -24.57 -25.44 -37.43
N PHE A 62 -23.36 -25.46 -38.00
CA PHE A 62 -22.09 -25.35 -37.30
C PHE A 62 -21.36 -24.06 -37.69
N ILE A 63 -20.58 -23.55 -36.76
CA ILE A 63 -19.56 -22.55 -37.02
C ILE A 63 -18.21 -23.26 -37.08
N HIS A 64 -17.48 -23.01 -38.16
CA HIS A 64 -16.18 -23.57 -38.47
C HIS A 64 -15.10 -22.55 -38.14
N ILE A 65 -14.23 -22.88 -37.19
CA ILE A 65 -13.01 -22.16 -36.86
C ILE A 65 -11.86 -22.94 -37.50
N HIS A 66 -11.33 -22.47 -38.61
CA HIS A 66 -10.33 -23.19 -39.41
C HIS A 66 -9.02 -22.40 -39.47
N ASP A 67 -7.95 -22.97 -38.92
CA ASP A 67 -6.59 -22.51 -39.20
C ASP A 67 -6.04 -23.24 -40.44
N HIS A 68 -5.40 -22.52 -41.35
CA HIS A 68 -4.75 -23.08 -42.55
C HIS A 68 -3.25 -23.35 -42.30
N GLY A 69 -2.87 -23.60 -41.06
CA GLY A 69 -1.50 -23.91 -40.65
C GLY A 69 -1.09 -25.36 -40.92
N ASN A 70 -0.17 -25.88 -40.09
CA ASN A 70 0.38 -27.24 -40.25
C ASN A 70 -0.51 -28.35 -39.67
N GLY A 71 -1.51 -27.98 -38.87
CA GLY A 71 -2.29 -28.92 -38.07
C GLY A 71 -1.44 -29.60 -37.01
N TYR A 72 -2.02 -30.60 -36.34
CA TYR A 72 -1.33 -31.35 -35.31
C TYR A 72 -1.70 -32.84 -35.30
N PRO A 73 -0.76 -33.72 -34.92
CA PRO A 73 -1.02 -35.14 -34.75
C PRO A 73 -2.06 -35.43 -33.67
N ILE A 74 -2.90 -36.45 -33.89
CA ILE A 74 -3.97 -36.88 -32.99
C ILE A 74 -3.51 -37.16 -31.54
N ASN A 75 -2.26 -37.54 -31.34
CA ASN A 75 -1.71 -37.83 -30.02
C ASN A 75 -1.75 -36.62 -29.07
N TYR A 76 -1.66 -35.39 -29.61
CA TYR A 76 -1.81 -34.16 -28.81
C TYR A 76 -3.26 -33.91 -28.40
N ALA A 77 -4.24 -34.31 -29.23
CA ALA A 77 -5.65 -34.30 -28.84
C ALA A 77 -5.92 -35.32 -27.72
N LYS A 78 -5.44 -36.56 -27.89
CA LYS A 78 -5.71 -37.69 -26.98
C LYS A 78 -5.17 -37.51 -25.56
N ARG A 79 -3.95 -37.00 -25.39
CA ARG A 79 -3.23 -37.06 -24.11
C ARG A 79 -3.24 -35.74 -23.35
N ILE A 80 -3.50 -35.79 -22.04
CA ILE A 80 -3.37 -34.65 -21.12
C ILE A 80 -1.88 -34.24 -21.02
N GLY A 81 -1.60 -32.95 -20.95
CA GLY A 81 -0.24 -32.40 -20.82
C GLY A 81 0.67 -32.57 -22.05
N ALA A 82 0.15 -33.20 -23.12
CA ALA A 82 0.78 -33.22 -24.44
C ALA A 82 0.40 -31.94 -25.18
N SER A 83 1.41 -31.13 -25.49
CA SER A 83 1.26 -29.88 -26.23
C SER A 83 2.36 -29.83 -27.28
N SER A 84 2.02 -29.46 -28.51
CA SER A 84 3.01 -29.14 -29.55
C SER A 84 3.76 -27.84 -29.25
N LYS A 85 3.28 -27.04 -28.27
CA LYS A 85 3.73 -25.66 -28.00
C LYS A 85 4.43 -25.49 -26.65
N LYS A 86 4.90 -26.57 -26.02
CA LYS A 86 5.36 -26.57 -24.62
C LYS A 86 6.59 -25.67 -24.35
N ASN A 87 7.31 -25.26 -25.40
CA ASN A 87 8.49 -24.39 -25.32
C ASN A 87 8.32 -23.07 -26.12
N GLU A 88 7.11 -22.74 -26.56
CA GLU A 88 6.86 -21.53 -27.34
C GLU A 88 6.35 -20.41 -26.42
N GLU A 89 7.28 -19.60 -25.91
CA GLU A 89 6.92 -18.51 -24.98
C GLU A 89 5.93 -17.51 -25.58
N GLN A 90 5.88 -17.39 -26.91
CA GLN A 90 4.99 -16.48 -27.64
C GLN A 90 3.59 -17.04 -27.87
N SER A 91 3.36 -18.35 -27.66
CA SER A 91 2.03 -18.94 -27.88
C SER A 91 1.01 -18.43 -26.85
N ILE A 92 -0.23 -18.22 -27.28
CA ILE A 92 -1.36 -17.88 -26.42
C ILE A 92 -1.70 -19.09 -25.54
N GLY A 93 -1.65 -20.32 -26.07
CA GLY A 93 -1.90 -21.58 -25.34
C GLY A 93 -0.63 -22.39 -25.03
N GLN A 94 -0.43 -22.78 -23.75
CA GLN A 94 0.81 -23.43 -23.28
C GLN A 94 0.65 -24.85 -22.69
N PHE A 95 -0.48 -25.16 -22.04
CA PHE A 95 -0.59 -26.33 -21.15
C PHE A 95 -1.11 -27.63 -21.80
N GLY A 96 -1.66 -27.59 -23.02
CA GLY A 96 -2.19 -28.79 -23.71
C GLY A 96 -3.50 -29.36 -23.12
N GLU A 97 -4.12 -28.65 -22.17
CA GLU A 97 -5.36 -29.04 -21.48
C GLU A 97 -6.57 -28.20 -21.90
N GLY A 98 -6.38 -26.94 -22.31
CA GLY A 98 -7.47 -25.99 -22.60
C GLY A 98 -8.49 -26.50 -23.62
N THR A 99 -8.05 -27.14 -24.71
CA THR A 99 -8.95 -27.73 -25.72
C THR A 99 -9.84 -28.82 -25.12
N LYS A 100 -9.31 -29.63 -24.20
CA LYS A 100 -10.07 -30.70 -23.55
C LYS A 100 -11.10 -30.12 -22.58
N MET A 101 -10.74 -29.04 -21.87
CA MET A 101 -11.68 -28.29 -21.02
C MET A 101 -12.79 -27.62 -21.83
N ALA A 102 -12.48 -27.07 -23.01
CA ALA A 102 -13.47 -26.53 -23.92
C ALA A 102 -14.44 -27.63 -24.40
N ILE A 103 -13.92 -28.80 -24.78
CA ILE A 103 -14.73 -29.96 -25.16
C ILE A 103 -15.62 -30.45 -24.00
N LEU A 104 -15.09 -30.59 -22.78
CA LEU A 104 -15.88 -30.95 -21.60
C LEU A 104 -17.01 -29.95 -21.37
N THR A 105 -16.73 -28.65 -21.52
CA THR A 105 -17.72 -27.58 -21.36
C THR A 105 -18.80 -27.66 -22.45
N CYS A 106 -18.43 -27.98 -23.69
CA CYS A 106 -19.38 -28.25 -24.77
C CYS A 106 -20.34 -29.40 -24.38
N LEU A 107 -19.80 -30.57 -23.97
CA LEU A 107 -20.61 -31.72 -23.60
C LEU A 107 -21.59 -31.42 -22.44
N ARG A 108 -21.13 -30.76 -21.37
CA ARG A 108 -21.99 -30.36 -20.24
C ARG A 108 -23.16 -29.48 -20.65
N LYS A 109 -22.91 -28.58 -21.61
CA LYS A 109 -23.91 -27.64 -22.11
C LYS A 109 -24.76 -28.22 -23.24
N GLY A 110 -24.51 -29.48 -23.66
CA GLY A 110 -25.17 -30.09 -24.79
C GLY A 110 -24.84 -29.42 -26.14
N ILE A 111 -23.68 -28.77 -26.23
CA ILE A 111 -23.23 -28.09 -27.45
C ILE A 111 -22.42 -29.09 -28.28
N SER A 112 -22.86 -29.39 -29.49
CA SER A 112 -22.15 -30.29 -30.39
C SER A 112 -20.82 -29.68 -30.83
N VAL A 113 -19.73 -30.44 -30.78
CA VAL A 113 -18.42 -29.99 -31.26
C VAL A 113 -17.70 -31.13 -31.98
N ARG A 114 -16.88 -30.78 -32.98
CA ARG A 114 -16.06 -31.72 -33.75
C ARG A 114 -14.71 -31.08 -34.00
N LEU A 115 -13.64 -31.86 -33.94
CA LEU A 115 -12.28 -31.38 -34.18
C LEU A 115 -11.63 -32.25 -35.25
N ALA A 116 -11.13 -31.63 -36.30
CA ALA A 116 -10.34 -32.30 -37.34
C ALA A 116 -8.97 -31.63 -37.45
N SER A 117 -7.95 -32.42 -37.75
CA SER A 117 -6.64 -31.92 -38.14
C SER A 117 -5.93 -32.97 -38.97
N GLN A 118 -5.14 -32.53 -39.94
CA GLN A 118 -4.46 -33.43 -40.87
C GLN A 118 -5.47 -34.43 -41.47
N ASN A 119 -5.34 -35.72 -41.21
CA ASN A 119 -6.21 -36.78 -41.74
C ASN A 119 -7.13 -37.42 -40.69
N TRP A 120 -7.32 -36.80 -39.52
CA TRP A 120 -8.14 -37.35 -38.45
C TRP A 120 -9.27 -36.40 -38.05
N LEU A 121 -10.33 -37.00 -37.51
CA LEU A 121 -11.51 -36.32 -36.95
C LEU A 121 -11.85 -36.95 -35.59
N ILE A 122 -12.18 -36.11 -34.61
CA ILE A 122 -12.70 -36.49 -33.31
C ILE A 122 -14.10 -35.91 -33.15
N ILE A 123 -15.03 -36.77 -32.74
CA ILE A 123 -16.34 -36.39 -32.23
C ILE A 123 -16.38 -36.75 -30.75
N PRO A 124 -16.39 -35.77 -29.83
CA PRO A 124 -16.47 -36.04 -28.41
C PRO A 124 -17.83 -36.58 -28.00
N THR A 125 -17.81 -37.56 -27.10
CA THR A 125 -19.00 -38.14 -26.46
C THR A 125 -18.77 -38.27 -24.96
N SER A 126 -19.84 -38.39 -24.19
CA SER A 126 -19.77 -38.78 -22.78
C SER A 126 -20.33 -40.19 -22.61
N MET A 127 -19.72 -40.98 -21.74
CA MET A 127 -20.24 -42.29 -21.35
C MET A 127 -20.27 -42.43 -19.83
N PRO A 128 -21.36 -42.99 -19.28
CA PRO A 128 -21.43 -43.31 -17.86
C PRO A 128 -20.52 -44.49 -17.56
N VAL A 129 -19.59 -44.32 -16.62
CA VAL A 129 -18.66 -45.38 -16.18
C VAL A 129 -19.09 -45.95 -14.83
N GLU A 130 -19.59 -45.10 -13.93
CA GLU A 130 -20.17 -45.44 -12.63
C GLU A 130 -21.40 -44.56 -12.36
N ASP A 131 -22.18 -44.85 -11.31
CA ASP A 131 -23.33 -44.02 -10.91
C ASP A 131 -22.90 -42.55 -10.75
N ASP A 132 -23.57 -41.65 -11.48
CA ASP A 132 -23.32 -40.21 -11.56
C ASP A 132 -21.94 -39.77 -12.09
N LEU A 133 -21.18 -40.67 -12.71
CA LEU A 133 -19.85 -40.37 -13.27
C LEU A 133 -19.78 -40.60 -14.79
N ASP A 134 -19.98 -39.51 -15.52
CA ASP A 134 -19.73 -39.47 -16.96
C ASP A 134 -18.26 -39.14 -17.26
N VAL A 135 -17.67 -39.88 -18.19
CA VAL A 135 -16.29 -39.69 -18.66
C VAL A 135 -16.28 -39.27 -20.13
N LEU A 136 -15.32 -38.42 -20.49
CA LEU A 136 -15.08 -37.96 -21.86
C LEU A 136 -14.44 -39.07 -22.70
N PHE A 137 -15.11 -39.40 -23.81
CA PHE A 137 -14.60 -40.25 -24.86
C PHE A 137 -14.46 -39.50 -26.17
N PHE A 138 -13.56 -39.97 -27.02
CA PHE A 138 -13.41 -39.52 -28.39
C PHE A 138 -13.76 -40.64 -29.35
N ASP A 139 -14.79 -40.45 -30.16
CA ASP A 139 -15.01 -41.26 -31.35
C ASP A 139 -14.08 -40.73 -32.44
N ILE A 140 -13.15 -41.58 -32.86
CA ILE A 140 -12.05 -41.21 -33.76
C ILE A 140 -12.32 -41.76 -35.14
N TYR A 141 -12.13 -40.89 -36.12
CA TYR A 141 -12.28 -41.19 -37.53
C TYR A 141 -10.99 -40.82 -38.27
N GLN A 142 -10.74 -41.51 -39.38
CA GLN A 142 -9.61 -41.24 -40.27
C GLN A 142 -10.08 -41.05 -41.71
N SER A 143 -9.36 -40.25 -42.47
CA SER A 143 -9.56 -40.06 -43.90
C SER A 143 -8.29 -40.42 -44.69
N ASP A 144 -8.49 -40.80 -45.95
CA ASP A 144 -7.40 -40.94 -46.92
C ASP A 144 -6.91 -39.55 -47.40
N GLN A 145 -7.68 -38.49 -47.12
CA GLN A 145 -7.34 -37.11 -47.43
C GLN A 145 -6.89 -36.38 -46.16
N SER A 146 -5.94 -35.45 -46.31
CA SER A 146 -5.55 -34.54 -45.24
C SER A 146 -6.13 -33.17 -45.49
N ILE A 147 -6.75 -32.56 -44.49
CA ILE A 147 -7.01 -31.12 -44.49
C ILE A 147 -5.69 -30.37 -44.22
N GLN A 148 -5.61 -29.14 -44.72
CA GLN A 148 -4.59 -28.19 -44.32
C GLN A 148 -4.99 -27.58 -42.97
N GLY A 149 -4.09 -27.64 -41.99
CA GLY A 149 -4.29 -27.06 -40.66
C GLY A 149 -5.24 -27.85 -39.75
N SER A 150 -6.02 -27.13 -38.94
CA SER A 150 -6.99 -27.71 -38.01
C SER A 150 -8.33 -27.00 -38.09
N LEU A 151 -9.41 -27.78 -37.97
CA LEU A 151 -10.79 -27.31 -38.07
C LEU A 151 -11.53 -27.69 -36.80
N VAL A 152 -12.13 -26.69 -36.14
CA VAL A 152 -13.11 -26.89 -35.08
C VAL A 152 -14.49 -26.53 -35.61
N SER A 153 -15.41 -27.48 -35.59
CA SER A 153 -16.82 -27.24 -35.94
C SER A 153 -17.64 -27.27 -34.66
N ILE A 154 -18.18 -26.13 -34.24
CA ILE A 154 -19.01 -25.99 -33.04
C ILE A 154 -20.44 -25.63 -33.42
N GLU A 155 -21.42 -26.18 -32.72
CA GLU A 155 -22.84 -25.90 -32.96
C GLU A 155 -23.13 -24.39 -32.91
N ALA A 156 -23.87 -23.90 -33.91
CA ALA A 156 -24.10 -22.49 -34.15
C ALA A 156 -25.24 -21.92 -33.27
N ILE A 157 -25.09 -22.06 -31.95
CA ILE A 157 -26.06 -21.56 -30.96
C ILE A 157 -25.97 -20.03 -30.78
N PRO A 158 -27.05 -19.36 -30.32
CA PRO A 158 -27.09 -17.90 -30.19
C PRO A 158 -25.94 -17.30 -29.36
N GLU A 159 -25.59 -17.92 -28.24
CA GLU A 159 -24.55 -17.46 -27.30
C GLU A 159 -23.18 -17.42 -27.98
N ILE A 160 -22.83 -18.48 -28.70
CA ILE A 160 -21.59 -18.60 -29.47
C ILE A 160 -21.56 -17.55 -30.60
N LYS A 161 -22.68 -17.38 -31.33
CA LYS A 161 -22.82 -16.38 -32.38
C LYS A 161 -22.61 -14.96 -31.86
N VAL A 162 -23.14 -14.64 -30.68
CA VAL A 162 -22.96 -13.31 -30.07
C VAL A 162 -21.50 -13.04 -29.75
N ILE A 163 -20.78 -14.02 -29.18
CA ILE A 163 -19.34 -13.87 -28.87
C ILE A 163 -18.55 -13.63 -30.17
N LEU A 164 -18.77 -14.45 -31.19
CA LEU A 164 -18.04 -14.36 -32.46
C LEU A 164 -18.37 -13.10 -33.27
N LYS A 165 -19.62 -12.65 -33.23
CA LYS A 165 -20.03 -11.36 -33.81
C LYS A 165 -19.26 -10.21 -33.16
N ASN A 166 -18.98 -10.30 -31.87
CA ASN A 166 -18.23 -9.31 -31.09
C ASN A 166 -16.74 -9.67 -30.90
N LYS A 167 -16.17 -10.56 -31.72
CA LYS A 167 -14.80 -11.07 -31.54
C LYS A 167 -13.72 -10.00 -31.38
N GLY A 168 -13.85 -8.83 -32.01
CA GLY A 168 -12.90 -7.72 -31.86
C GLY A 168 -12.85 -7.10 -30.46
N GLN A 169 -13.81 -7.40 -29.60
CA GLN A 169 -13.78 -7.05 -28.18
C GLN A 169 -12.96 -8.03 -27.34
N TYR A 170 -12.72 -9.23 -27.87
CA TYR A 170 -12.13 -10.36 -27.17
C TYR A 170 -10.73 -10.71 -27.69
N PHE A 171 -10.46 -10.36 -28.94
CA PHE A 171 -9.23 -10.65 -29.65
C PHE A 171 -8.79 -9.39 -30.40
N LEU A 172 -7.65 -8.82 -30.01
CA LEU A 172 -7.10 -7.60 -30.61
C LEU A 172 -6.81 -7.77 -32.11
N GLN A 173 -6.51 -8.99 -32.56
CA GLN A 173 -6.34 -9.35 -33.97
C GLN A 173 -7.56 -8.94 -34.80
N PHE A 174 -8.77 -9.13 -34.27
CA PHE A 174 -10.01 -8.79 -34.96
C PHE A 174 -10.58 -7.44 -34.53
N SER A 175 -9.85 -6.70 -33.67
CA SER A 175 -10.32 -5.43 -33.16
C SER A 175 -10.11 -4.33 -34.20
N PRO A 176 -11.09 -3.42 -34.39
CA PRO A 176 -10.87 -2.22 -35.19
C PRO A 176 -9.97 -1.20 -34.48
N LEU A 177 -9.61 -1.45 -33.20
CA LEU A 177 -8.78 -0.56 -32.41
C LEU A 177 -7.33 -0.56 -32.93
N SER A 178 -6.83 0.64 -33.23
CA SER A 178 -5.40 0.85 -33.42
C SER A 178 -4.75 1.25 -32.09
N PRO A 179 -3.54 0.74 -31.78
CA PRO A 179 -2.82 1.19 -30.59
C PRO A 179 -2.48 2.69 -30.74
N LEU A 180 -2.67 3.44 -29.66
CA LEU A 180 -2.11 4.78 -29.50
C LEU A 180 -0.57 4.70 -29.42
N TYR A 181 -0.06 3.63 -28.82
CA TYR A 181 1.37 3.39 -28.70
C TYR A 181 1.67 1.89 -28.72
N GLY A 182 2.82 1.52 -29.27
CA GLY A 182 3.37 0.17 -29.21
C GLY A 182 2.65 -0.83 -30.12
N SER A 183 2.55 -2.08 -29.65
CA SER A 183 2.02 -3.20 -30.42
C SER A 183 1.00 -4.00 -29.62
N MET A 184 0.37 -5.01 -30.23
CA MET A 184 -0.63 -5.87 -29.58
C MET A 184 -0.18 -6.50 -28.25
N ASN A 185 1.11 -6.75 -28.12
CA ASN A 185 1.68 -7.44 -26.97
C ASN A 185 2.32 -6.48 -25.95
N GLN A 186 2.46 -5.21 -26.31
CA GLN A 186 3.03 -4.14 -25.50
C GLN A 186 2.45 -2.82 -26.00
N GLY A 187 1.18 -2.57 -25.71
CA GLY A 187 0.46 -1.49 -26.37
C GLY A 187 -0.60 -0.82 -25.51
N ILE A 188 -0.79 0.45 -25.81
CA ILE A 188 -1.80 1.32 -25.23
C ILE A 188 -2.88 1.52 -26.28
N TYR A 189 -4.13 1.27 -25.93
CA TYR A 189 -5.29 1.41 -26.78
C TYR A 189 -6.26 2.41 -26.18
N PRO A 190 -7.04 3.13 -27.00
CA PRO A 190 -8.04 4.06 -26.48
C PRO A 190 -9.09 3.31 -25.64
N SER A 191 -9.65 3.98 -24.63
CA SER A 191 -10.79 3.46 -23.90
C SER A 191 -12.07 3.61 -24.74
N GLN A 192 -12.88 2.55 -24.82
CA GLN A 192 -14.21 2.57 -25.45
C GLN A 192 -15.26 2.13 -24.40
N GLY A 193 -15.41 2.95 -23.35
CA GLY A 193 -16.19 2.58 -22.17
C GLY A 193 -15.28 1.97 -21.10
N LYS A 194 -15.51 0.70 -20.73
CA LYS A 194 -14.64 0.01 -19.79
C LYS A 194 -13.27 -0.28 -20.43
N THR A 195 -12.20 -0.01 -19.69
CA THR A 195 -10.85 -0.35 -20.11
C THR A 195 -10.57 -1.82 -19.91
N LYS A 196 -9.91 -2.42 -20.89
CA LYS A 196 -9.72 -3.87 -20.98
C LYS A 196 -8.24 -4.22 -20.89
N LEU A 197 -7.97 -5.43 -20.39
CA LEU A 197 -6.65 -6.03 -20.39
C LEU A 197 -6.63 -7.23 -21.32
N TYR A 198 -5.69 -7.21 -22.25
CA TYR A 198 -5.41 -8.29 -23.18
C TYR A 198 -4.02 -8.86 -22.89
N ASN A 199 -3.88 -10.18 -22.85
CA ASN A 199 -2.59 -10.85 -22.85
C ASN A 199 -2.41 -11.56 -24.20
N LYS A 200 -1.33 -11.23 -24.92
CA LYS A 200 -1.05 -11.79 -26.25
C LYS A 200 -2.22 -11.64 -27.24
N GLY A 201 -2.85 -10.47 -27.18
CA GLY A 201 -4.03 -10.16 -27.99
C GLY A 201 -5.36 -10.74 -27.49
N VAL A 202 -5.39 -11.58 -26.44
CA VAL A 202 -6.62 -12.20 -25.94
C VAL A 202 -7.11 -11.52 -24.67
N TYR A 203 -8.40 -11.21 -24.62
CA TYR A 203 -9.06 -10.55 -23.49
C TYR A 203 -8.96 -11.41 -22.23
N ILE A 204 -8.63 -10.75 -21.11
CA ILE A 204 -8.51 -11.34 -19.78
C ILE A 204 -9.62 -10.82 -18.88
N LYS A 205 -9.61 -9.51 -18.60
CA LYS A 205 -10.55 -8.84 -17.71
C LYS A 205 -10.67 -7.36 -18.04
N ASP A 206 -11.75 -6.74 -17.57
CA ASP A 206 -11.83 -5.29 -17.41
C ASP A 206 -10.90 -4.84 -16.27
N ILE A 207 -10.36 -3.63 -16.37
CA ILE A 207 -9.49 -3.02 -15.36
C ILE A 207 -9.90 -1.58 -15.09
N ASP A 208 -9.60 -1.07 -13.89
CA ASP A 208 -9.76 0.36 -13.60
C ASP A 208 -8.49 1.11 -14.04
N ALA A 209 -8.46 1.49 -15.32
CA ALA A 209 -7.31 2.15 -15.95
C ALA A 209 -7.76 3.28 -16.89
N LEU A 210 -6.86 4.22 -17.19
CA LEU A 210 -7.06 5.26 -18.21
C LEU A 210 -7.18 4.65 -19.61
N TYR A 211 -6.39 3.62 -19.89
CA TYR A 211 -6.30 3.00 -21.20
C TYR A 211 -6.63 1.51 -21.19
N THR A 212 -6.94 1.00 -22.38
CA THR A 212 -6.95 -0.44 -22.64
C THR A 212 -5.53 -0.90 -22.93
N TYR A 213 -5.12 -2.04 -22.39
CA TYR A 213 -3.74 -2.52 -22.51
C TYR A 213 -3.65 -3.86 -23.22
N GLY A 214 -2.70 -3.96 -24.16
CA GLY A 214 -2.17 -5.20 -24.66
C GLY A 214 -0.83 -5.50 -24.01
N ILE A 215 -0.72 -6.61 -23.28
CA ILE A 215 0.51 -7.03 -22.60
C ILE A 215 0.95 -8.43 -23.06
N SER A 216 2.17 -8.80 -22.68
CA SER A 216 2.69 -10.15 -22.84
C SER A 216 3.31 -10.63 -21.54
N ILE A 217 2.61 -11.57 -20.91
CA ILE A 217 3.02 -12.29 -19.73
C ILE A 217 2.98 -13.78 -20.07
N SER A 218 4.11 -14.45 -19.89
CA SER A 218 4.25 -15.90 -19.95
C SER A 218 3.65 -16.53 -18.69
N GLN A 219 3.08 -17.73 -18.81
CA GLN A 219 2.58 -18.51 -17.68
C GLN A 219 1.49 -17.78 -16.87
N LEU A 220 0.35 -17.52 -17.52
CA LEU A 220 -0.88 -17.26 -16.78
C LEU A 220 -1.32 -18.53 -16.04
N ASN A 221 -2.21 -18.35 -15.06
CA ASN A 221 -2.93 -19.49 -14.51
C ASN A 221 -3.69 -20.23 -15.64
N ARG A 222 -4.00 -21.51 -15.43
CA ARG A 222 -4.67 -22.38 -16.42
C ARG A 222 -5.92 -21.71 -17.03
N ASP A 223 -6.73 -21.07 -16.19
CA ASP A 223 -8.00 -20.45 -16.57
C ASP A 223 -7.81 -19.04 -17.19
N ARG A 224 -6.59 -18.49 -17.21
CA ARG A 224 -6.19 -17.23 -17.85
C ARG A 224 -7.02 -16.01 -17.45
N ASP A 225 -7.45 -15.96 -16.20
CA ASP A 225 -8.25 -14.88 -15.61
C ASP A 225 -7.51 -14.15 -14.47
N LEU A 226 -6.45 -14.75 -13.93
CA LEU A 226 -5.64 -14.19 -12.86
C LEU A 226 -4.26 -13.79 -13.37
N ILE A 227 -3.93 -12.52 -13.15
CA ILE A 227 -2.61 -11.95 -13.39
C ILE A 227 -2.10 -11.42 -12.05
N ASP A 228 -0.85 -11.75 -11.75
CA ASP A 228 -0.12 -11.19 -10.62
C ASP A 228 -0.05 -9.66 -10.76
N GLU A 229 -0.55 -8.93 -9.76
CA GLU A 229 -0.67 -7.47 -9.83
C GLU A 229 0.71 -6.76 -9.84
N GLU A 230 1.76 -7.38 -9.31
CA GLU A 230 3.13 -6.85 -9.42
C GLU A 230 3.66 -7.00 -10.85
N LYS A 231 3.44 -8.16 -11.49
CA LYS A 231 3.78 -8.32 -12.92
C LYS A 231 2.97 -7.38 -13.81
N LEU A 232 1.69 -7.15 -13.48
CA LEU A 232 0.84 -6.22 -14.22
C LEU A 232 1.33 -4.78 -14.09
N SER A 233 1.66 -4.33 -12.87
CA SER A 233 2.16 -2.97 -12.64
C SER A 233 3.49 -2.74 -13.36
N GLN A 234 4.40 -3.71 -13.31
CA GLN A 234 5.66 -3.68 -14.07
C GLN A 234 5.39 -3.52 -15.57
N ARG A 235 4.52 -4.37 -16.15
CA ARG A 235 4.23 -4.32 -17.59
C ARG A 235 3.57 -3.02 -18.04
N ILE A 236 2.63 -2.48 -17.27
CA ILE A 236 2.00 -1.20 -17.59
C ILE A 236 3.03 -0.06 -17.49
N SER A 237 3.88 -0.08 -16.46
CA SER A 237 4.94 0.91 -16.27
C SER A 237 5.96 0.84 -17.40
N ASP A 238 6.40 -0.36 -17.82
CA ASP A 238 7.31 -0.57 -18.95
C ASP A 238 6.76 0.09 -20.23
N ILE A 239 5.48 -0.14 -20.53
CA ILE A 239 4.82 0.42 -21.72
C ILE A 239 4.76 1.95 -21.62
N LEU A 240 4.36 2.50 -20.47
CA LEU A 240 4.26 3.95 -20.28
C LEU A 240 5.62 4.65 -20.29
N ASN A 241 6.65 4.05 -19.70
CA ASN A 241 8.00 4.63 -19.67
C ASN A 241 8.64 4.74 -21.05
N ASN A 242 8.18 3.95 -22.01
CA ASN A 242 8.61 3.97 -23.41
C ASN A 242 7.63 4.75 -24.32
N ALA A 243 6.48 5.19 -23.81
CA ALA A 243 5.46 5.85 -24.61
C ALA A 243 5.90 7.27 -25.01
N ASP A 244 5.86 7.56 -26.30
CA ASP A 244 6.17 8.86 -26.90
C ASP A 244 4.96 9.52 -27.58
N ASN A 245 3.76 8.93 -27.46
CA ASN A 245 2.56 9.49 -28.03
C ASN A 245 2.06 10.68 -27.18
N PRO A 246 2.00 11.92 -27.74
CA PRO A 246 1.58 13.10 -26.98
C PRO A 246 0.16 13.00 -26.42
N SER A 247 -0.79 12.34 -27.09
CA SER A 247 -2.17 12.21 -26.60
C SER A 247 -2.26 11.30 -25.37
N VAL A 248 -1.41 10.27 -25.28
CA VAL A 248 -1.30 9.43 -24.07
C VAL A 248 -0.73 10.27 -22.93
N ILE A 249 0.39 10.94 -23.15
CA ILE A 249 1.05 11.76 -22.13
C ILE A 249 0.13 12.88 -21.63
N GLN A 250 -0.56 13.56 -22.56
CA GLN A 250 -1.51 14.63 -22.24
C GLN A 250 -2.63 14.11 -21.33
N SER A 251 -3.30 13.02 -21.71
CA SER A 251 -4.43 12.49 -20.93
C SER A 251 -3.99 11.99 -19.55
N TYR A 252 -2.77 11.45 -19.40
CA TYR A 252 -2.21 11.12 -18.09
C TYR A 252 -2.08 12.35 -17.19
N PHE A 253 -1.44 13.43 -17.67
CA PHE A 253 -1.23 14.63 -16.87
C PHE A 253 -2.53 15.40 -16.61
N GLU A 254 -3.46 15.44 -17.57
CA GLU A 254 -4.80 16.01 -17.38
C GLU A 254 -5.53 15.31 -16.25
N GLU A 255 -5.56 13.98 -16.24
CA GLU A 255 -6.26 13.25 -15.18
C GLU A 255 -5.55 13.39 -13.84
N SER A 256 -4.21 13.33 -13.81
CA SER A 256 -3.43 13.58 -12.59
C SER A 256 -3.76 14.95 -11.98
N SER A 257 -3.88 15.99 -12.82
CA SER A 257 -4.29 17.34 -12.40
C SER A 257 -5.74 17.38 -11.92
N ARG A 258 -6.67 16.72 -12.61
CA ARG A 258 -8.08 16.66 -12.19
C ARG A 258 -8.25 15.99 -10.83
N ILE A 259 -7.52 14.91 -10.54
CA ILE A 259 -7.53 14.26 -9.23
C ILE A 259 -6.98 15.20 -8.15
N ALA A 260 -5.83 15.84 -8.40
CA ALA A 260 -5.22 16.78 -7.45
C ALA A 260 -6.14 17.94 -7.07
N ASN A 261 -6.97 18.38 -8.01
CA ASN A 261 -7.92 19.47 -7.83
C ASN A 261 -9.31 18.99 -7.33
N GLY A 262 -9.47 17.71 -7.01
CA GLY A 262 -10.74 17.13 -6.54
C GLY A 262 -11.85 17.10 -7.59
N VAL A 263 -11.51 17.30 -8.87
CA VAL A 263 -12.43 17.24 -10.01
C VAL A 263 -12.72 15.80 -10.43
N SER A 264 -11.76 14.90 -10.19
CA SER A 264 -11.90 13.46 -10.43
C SER A 264 -11.63 12.68 -9.14
N LEU A 265 -12.43 11.63 -8.92
CA LEU A 265 -12.23 10.62 -7.86
C LEU A 265 -11.77 9.28 -8.46
N SER A 266 -11.25 9.31 -9.69
CA SER A 266 -10.78 8.10 -10.36
C SER A 266 -9.62 7.49 -9.58
N ASN A 267 -9.48 6.17 -9.72
CA ASN A 267 -8.51 5.38 -8.98
C ASN A 267 -7.68 4.52 -9.94
N TYR A 268 -7.35 5.11 -11.09
CA TYR A 268 -6.73 4.43 -12.21
C TYR A 268 -5.35 3.87 -11.86
N LYS A 269 -5.05 2.70 -12.41
CA LYS A 269 -3.81 1.94 -12.14
C LYS A 269 -2.55 2.73 -12.50
N GLU A 270 -2.55 3.45 -13.62
CA GLU A 270 -1.41 4.24 -14.12
C GLU A 270 -0.96 5.29 -13.10
N LEU A 271 -1.90 5.90 -12.38
CA LEU A 271 -1.67 6.94 -11.37
C LEU A 271 -1.35 6.36 -9.97
N LYS A 272 -0.94 5.08 -9.93
CA LYS A 272 -0.45 4.38 -8.73
C LYS A 272 0.91 3.74 -8.94
N TYR A 273 1.46 3.86 -10.14
CA TYR A 273 2.71 3.23 -10.52
C TYR A 273 3.81 4.29 -10.61
N SER A 274 5.01 3.92 -10.18
CA SER A 274 6.17 4.79 -10.32
C SER A 274 6.64 4.73 -11.77
N LEU A 275 6.56 5.86 -12.46
CA LEU A 275 6.97 6.00 -13.85
C LEU A 275 8.30 6.74 -13.94
N TYR A 276 9.19 6.21 -14.76
CA TYR A 276 10.52 6.73 -15.02
C TYR A 276 10.77 6.68 -16.54
N PRO A 277 10.23 7.64 -17.31
CA PRO A 277 10.38 7.62 -18.76
C PRO A 277 11.84 7.59 -19.20
N ASP A 278 12.10 6.75 -20.19
CA ASP A 278 13.44 6.53 -20.73
C ASP A 278 13.99 7.82 -21.34
N LEU A 279 15.31 7.94 -21.35
CA LEU A 279 16.01 9.15 -21.80
C LEU A 279 15.60 9.56 -23.23
N GLU A 280 15.32 8.59 -24.10
CA GLU A 280 14.95 8.81 -25.50
C GLU A 280 13.57 9.48 -25.65
N VAL A 281 12.62 9.20 -24.74
CA VAL A 281 11.24 9.72 -24.83
C VAL A 281 10.96 10.86 -23.86
N ARG A 282 11.83 11.06 -22.86
CA ARG A 282 11.65 12.08 -21.81
C ARG A 282 11.39 13.48 -22.35
N GLN A 283 12.08 13.88 -23.43
CA GLN A 283 11.87 15.20 -24.03
C GLN A 283 10.45 15.37 -24.58
N THR A 284 9.86 14.30 -25.12
CA THR A 284 8.46 14.31 -25.56
C THR A 284 7.52 14.52 -24.38
N TRP A 285 7.76 13.86 -23.25
CA TRP A 285 6.99 14.08 -22.02
C TRP A 285 7.04 15.53 -21.55
N VAL A 286 8.23 16.12 -21.52
CA VAL A 286 8.43 17.53 -21.14
C VAL A 286 7.72 18.48 -22.12
N ASN A 287 7.89 18.26 -23.44
CA ASN A 287 7.26 19.09 -24.46
C ASN A 287 5.74 19.00 -24.40
N THR A 288 5.17 17.82 -24.20
CA THR A 288 3.73 17.62 -24.06
C THR A 288 3.21 18.30 -22.79
N PHE A 289 3.92 18.19 -21.67
CA PHE A 289 3.55 18.88 -20.43
C PHE A 289 3.44 20.41 -20.64
N TYR A 290 4.47 21.02 -21.23
CA TYR A 290 4.46 22.46 -21.51
C TYR A 290 3.46 22.86 -22.61
N SER A 291 3.19 21.99 -23.58
CA SER A 291 2.13 22.21 -24.57
C SER A 291 0.75 22.20 -23.92
N LEU A 292 0.54 21.39 -22.89
CA LEU A 292 -0.72 21.26 -22.18
C LEU A 292 -0.96 22.42 -21.20
N PHE A 293 0.04 22.74 -20.37
CA PHE A 293 -0.12 23.70 -19.27
C PHE A 293 0.49 25.08 -19.54
N GLY A 294 1.17 25.26 -20.68
CA GLY A 294 1.86 26.49 -21.05
C GLY A 294 3.33 26.50 -20.66
N SER A 295 4.15 27.29 -21.37
CA SER A 295 5.62 27.29 -21.25
C SER A 295 6.17 27.77 -19.90
N LYS A 296 5.34 28.37 -19.05
CA LYS A 296 5.69 28.80 -17.69
C LYS A 296 5.16 27.87 -16.59
N ALA A 297 4.63 26.71 -16.98
CA ALA A 297 4.12 25.73 -16.04
C ALA A 297 5.21 25.17 -15.12
N ILE A 298 4.89 25.03 -13.84
CA ILE A 298 5.78 24.47 -12.81
C ILE A 298 4.97 23.58 -11.86
N ILE A 299 5.62 22.73 -11.08
CA ILE A 299 4.97 21.83 -10.12
C ILE A 299 4.59 22.60 -8.85
N SER A 300 3.33 22.52 -8.43
CA SER A 300 2.86 23.04 -7.15
C SER A 300 3.30 22.15 -5.98
N THR A 301 3.98 22.73 -4.99
CA THR A 301 4.38 22.04 -3.74
C THR A 301 3.56 22.47 -2.53
N SER A 302 3.16 23.75 -2.45
CA SER A 302 2.28 24.28 -1.42
C SER A 302 1.48 25.48 -1.93
N ASP A 303 0.37 25.81 -1.26
CA ASP A 303 -0.47 26.94 -1.64
C ASP A 303 0.26 28.29 -1.58
N LEU A 304 1.18 28.44 -0.60
CA LEU A 304 1.97 29.66 -0.44
C LEU A 304 3.01 29.80 -1.57
N ALA A 305 3.84 28.77 -1.78
CA ALA A 305 4.85 28.78 -2.84
C ALA A 305 4.24 28.96 -4.23
N SER A 306 3.07 28.34 -4.47
CA SER A 306 2.35 28.50 -5.73
C SER A 306 1.88 29.95 -5.96
N ARG A 307 1.29 30.61 -4.95
CA ARG A 307 0.87 32.03 -5.06
C ARG A 307 2.05 32.96 -5.35
N GLU A 308 3.19 32.73 -4.71
CA GLU A 308 4.38 33.55 -4.95
C GLU A 308 4.95 33.34 -6.35
N ALA A 309 5.03 32.09 -6.81
CA ALA A 309 5.46 31.79 -8.16
C ALA A 309 4.50 32.40 -9.22
N GLU A 310 3.18 32.45 -8.94
CA GLU A 310 2.21 33.19 -9.77
C GLU A 310 2.53 34.69 -9.82
N CYS A 311 2.90 35.32 -8.71
CA CYS A 311 3.34 36.73 -8.69
C CYS A 311 4.62 36.95 -9.52
N LEU A 312 5.49 35.96 -9.60
CA LEU A 312 6.67 35.94 -10.47
C LEU A 312 6.33 35.58 -11.94
N GLY A 313 5.05 35.37 -12.24
CA GLY A 313 4.53 35.13 -13.58
C GLY A 313 4.63 33.68 -14.05
N HIS A 314 4.85 32.73 -13.14
CA HIS A 314 4.78 31.29 -13.43
C HIS A 314 3.34 30.76 -13.30
N THR A 315 3.12 29.50 -13.71
CA THR A 315 1.83 28.83 -13.64
C THR A 315 1.96 27.52 -12.84
N PRO A 316 1.71 27.52 -11.53
CA PRO A 316 1.78 26.31 -10.72
C PRO A 316 0.68 25.32 -11.09
N ILE A 317 1.08 24.07 -11.32
CA ILE A 317 0.20 22.96 -11.68
C ILE A 317 0.17 21.98 -10.52
N ARG A 318 -1.04 21.77 -9.97
CA ARG A 318 -1.30 20.70 -9.00
C ARG A 318 -1.45 19.38 -9.74
N LEU A 319 -0.75 18.36 -9.26
CA LEU A 319 -0.77 16.99 -9.75
C LEU A 319 -0.91 16.06 -8.54
N GLU A 320 -1.49 14.87 -8.73
CA GLU A 320 -1.48 13.87 -7.67
C GLU A 320 -0.06 13.35 -7.45
N TYR A 321 0.14 12.58 -6.37
CA TYR A 321 1.46 12.17 -5.90
C TYR A 321 2.39 11.55 -6.97
N TYR A 322 1.91 10.59 -7.76
CA TYR A 322 2.70 9.91 -8.79
C TYR A 322 2.97 10.80 -10.00
N GLY A 323 1.99 11.58 -10.45
CA GLY A 323 2.16 12.57 -11.51
C GLY A 323 3.10 13.70 -11.12
N ARG A 324 3.09 14.13 -9.86
CA ARG A 324 4.08 15.05 -9.29
C ARG A 324 5.49 14.44 -9.34
N THR A 325 5.63 13.21 -8.87
CA THR A 325 6.91 12.48 -8.86
C THR A 325 7.46 12.31 -10.28
N LEU A 326 6.59 11.97 -11.23
CA LEU A 326 6.94 11.87 -12.64
C LEU A 326 7.37 13.21 -13.23
N ALA A 327 6.60 14.28 -13.01
CA ALA A 327 6.93 15.62 -13.50
C ALA A 327 8.29 16.10 -12.98
N ASP A 328 8.58 15.84 -11.70
CA ASP A 328 9.87 16.14 -11.07
C ASP A 328 11.00 15.33 -11.72
N PHE A 329 10.80 14.02 -11.90
CA PHE A 329 11.78 13.13 -12.51
C PHE A 329 12.14 13.53 -13.95
N ILE A 330 11.17 13.96 -14.76
CA ILE A 330 11.43 14.41 -16.12
C ILE A 330 12.03 15.82 -16.20
N GLY A 331 12.11 16.53 -15.07
CA GLY A 331 12.79 17.82 -14.94
C GLY A 331 11.89 19.06 -14.99
N ILE A 332 10.59 18.93 -14.72
CA ILE A 332 9.72 20.10 -14.57
C ILE A 332 10.06 20.80 -13.24
N PRO A 333 10.38 22.12 -13.23
CA PRO A 333 10.71 22.83 -12.00
C PRO A 333 9.54 22.87 -11.01
N LYS A 334 9.84 22.97 -9.72
CA LYS A 334 8.87 23.20 -8.64
C LYS A 334 8.75 24.70 -8.34
N ASP A 335 7.60 25.13 -7.85
CA ASP A 335 7.35 26.48 -7.33
C ASP A 335 8.40 26.92 -6.30
N ILE A 336 8.79 26.03 -5.38
CA ILE A 336 9.82 26.30 -4.36
C ILE A 336 11.22 26.64 -4.94
N HIS A 337 11.51 26.29 -6.19
CA HIS A 337 12.81 26.53 -6.83
C HIS A 337 12.85 27.81 -7.68
N VAL A 338 11.71 28.46 -7.91
CA VAL A 338 11.64 29.71 -8.69
C VAL A 338 11.40 30.94 -7.82
N ILE A 339 11.12 30.75 -6.52
CA ILE A 339 11.04 31.83 -5.53
C ILE A 339 12.44 32.20 -5.03
N SER A 340 12.62 33.47 -4.60
CA SER A 340 13.91 33.97 -4.12
C SER A 340 14.32 33.38 -2.77
N ASP A 341 15.60 33.01 -2.61
CA ASP A 341 16.20 32.55 -1.34
C ASP A 341 16.27 33.67 -0.27
N ASP A 342 16.11 34.94 -0.65
CA ASP A 342 16.28 36.09 0.25
C ASP A 342 15.11 36.28 1.24
N TYR A 343 14.03 35.50 1.12
CA TYR A 343 12.77 35.70 1.84
C TYR A 343 12.38 34.53 2.75
N GLU A 344 13.33 33.79 3.33
CA GLU A 344 12.96 32.61 4.14
C GLU A 344 12.18 32.97 5.41
N PHE A 345 12.68 33.91 6.22
CA PHE A 345 12.07 34.28 7.51
C PHE A 345 11.91 35.80 7.65
N THR A 346 10.71 36.23 8.06
CA THR A 346 10.52 37.59 8.60
C THR A 346 10.76 37.53 10.10
N TRP A 347 11.85 38.13 10.58
CA TRP A 347 12.25 38.08 11.99
C TRP A 347 11.50 39.10 12.84
N THR A 348 11.22 38.73 14.08
CA THR A 348 10.66 39.63 15.09
C THR A 348 11.80 40.29 15.88
N ASP A 349 11.91 41.61 15.78
CA ASP A 349 12.93 42.38 16.49
C ASP A 349 12.42 42.97 17.83
N ASP A 350 11.12 42.89 18.11
CA ASP A 350 10.45 43.57 19.23
C ASP A 350 9.61 42.63 20.13
N LEU A 351 10.28 41.78 20.90
CA LEU A 351 9.60 40.93 21.88
C LEU A 351 9.02 41.74 23.05
N ASN A 352 7.84 41.36 23.50
CA ASN A 352 7.24 41.94 24.71
C ASN A 352 7.69 41.21 25.99
N ASP A 353 7.48 41.83 27.16
CA ASP A 353 7.84 41.27 28.48
C ASP A 353 7.36 39.83 28.72
N HIS A 354 6.22 39.45 28.13
CA HIS A 354 5.66 38.12 28.30
C HIS A 354 6.37 37.09 27.40
N GLU A 355 6.69 37.45 26.16
CA GLU A 355 7.50 36.65 25.24
C GLU A 355 8.92 36.43 25.81
N GLU A 356 9.55 37.49 26.33
CA GLU A 356 10.88 37.40 26.97
C GLU A 356 10.89 36.49 28.20
N LYS A 357 9.86 36.59 29.06
CA LYS A 357 9.71 35.69 30.22
C LYS A 357 9.56 34.23 29.81
N ARG A 358 8.93 33.94 28.68
CA ARG A 358 8.81 32.57 28.16
C ARG A 358 10.14 32.04 27.64
N LEU A 359 10.92 32.85 26.92
CA LEU A 359 12.26 32.46 26.51
C LEU A 359 13.17 32.20 27.74
N SER A 360 13.05 33.01 28.79
CA SER A 360 13.74 32.77 30.07
C SER A 360 13.32 31.44 30.72
N LEU A 361 12.03 31.09 30.66
CA LEU A 361 11.54 29.80 31.14
C LEU A 361 12.11 28.64 30.31
N PHE A 362 12.22 28.76 28.98
CA PHE A 362 12.81 27.74 28.13
C PHE A 362 14.27 27.45 28.48
N ASN A 363 15.04 28.49 28.83
CA ASN A 363 16.39 28.32 29.36
C ASN A 363 16.40 27.53 30.67
N GLN A 364 15.54 27.88 31.63
CA GLN A 364 15.41 27.15 32.91
C GLN A 364 15.01 25.69 32.72
N VAL A 365 14.13 25.39 31.75
CA VAL A 365 13.73 24.01 31.42
C VAL A 365 14.90 23.24 30.82
N THR A 366 15.71 23.88 29.97
CA THR A 366 16.90 23.25 29.37
C THR A 366 17.93 22.90 30.45
N GLU A 367 18.17 23.81 31.40
CA GLU A 367 18.99 23.55 32.58
C GLU A 367 18.42 22.42 33.44
N LEU A 368 17.10 22.38 33.64
CA LEU A 368 16.42 21.32 34.40
C LEU A 368 16.62 19.93 33.78
N LEU A 369 16.72 19.85 32.46
CA LEU A 369 16.93 18.62 31.68
C LEU A 369 18.40 18.22 31.54
N ASP A 370 19.33 19.05 32.04
CA ASP A 370 20.78 18.86 31.93
C ASP A 370 21.23 18.72 30.46
N LEU A 371 20.76 19.67 29.64
CA LEU A 371 21.08 19.80 28.21
C LEU A 371 21.80 21.11 27.92
N GLN A 372 22.47 21.17 26.76
CA GLN A 372 23.05 22.40 26.25
C GLN A 372 21.96 23.26 25.59
N TYR A 373 21.84 24.51 26.04
CA TYR A 373 21.02 25.52 25.37
C TYR A 373 21.61 25.83 23.97
N PRO A 374 20.77 26.08 22.94
CA PRO A 374 21.26 26.59 21.65
C PRO A 374 21.99 27.93 21.83
N GLU A 375 22.79 28.35 20.84
CA GLU A 375 23.46 29.65 20.86
C GLU A 375 22.44 30.80 20.98
N THR A 376 21.32 30.70 20.25
CA THR A 376 20.21 31.66 20.35
C THR A 376 18.88 31.01 19.98
N VAL A 377 17.79 31.51 20.58
CA VAL A 377 16.42 31.27 20.09
C VAL A 377 15.93 32.52 19.39
N ARG A 378 15.75 32.46 18.07
CA ARG A 378 15.26 33.57 17.25
C ARG A 378 13.78 33.42 16.97
N VAL A 379 13.06 34.54 17.01
CA VAL A 379 11.61 34.55 16.81
C VAL A 379 11.29 35.08 15.42
N PHE A 380 10.41 34.40 14.70
CA PHE A 380 9.96 34.81 13.36
C PHE A 380 8.45 34.97 13.31
N ASP A 381 7.97 35.93 12.53
CA ASP A 381 6.55 36.15 12.28
C ASP A 381 6.02 35.25 11.15
N THR A 382 6.80 35.13 10.06
CA THR A 382 6.41 34.33 8.88
C THR A 382 7.59 33.53 8.33
N TYR A 383 7.32 32.31 7.85
CA TYR A 383 8.25 31.47 7.10
C TYR A 383 7.67 31.20 5.71
N ALA A 384 8.27 31.77 4.67
CA ALA A 384 7.69 31.78 3.32
C ALA A 384 7.57 30.38 2.70
N LYS A 385 8.41 29.43 3.12
CA LYS A 385 8.39 28.07 2.57
C LYS A 385 7.28 27.19 3.14
N SER A 386 6.68 27.55 4.28
CA SER A 386 5.59 26.77 4.90
C SER A 386 4.91 27.53 6.04
N GLU A 387 3.58 27.69 5.96
CA GLU A 387 2.79 28.25 7.07
C GLU A 387 2.71 27.30 8.28
N ASN A 388 2.93 26.00 8.05
CA ASN A 388 2.81 24.93 9.06
C ASN A 388 4.07 24.78 9.92
N VAL A 389 5.19 25.40 9.52
CA VAL A 389 6.41 25.38 10.33
C VAL A 389 6.23 26.34 11.50
N VAL A 390 6.20 25.76 12.70
CA VAL A 390 6.08 26.49 13.96
C VAL A 390 7.39 26.55 14.75
N GLY A 391 8.36 25.72 14.37
CA GLY A 391 9.71 25.65 14.92
C GLY A 391 10.68 25.05 13.90
N LEU A 392 11.97 25.40 14.00
CA LEU A 392 13.05 24.80 13.23
C LEU A 392 14.37 24.91 13.99
N TYR A 393 15.16 23.84 14.02
CA TYR A 393 16.55 23.91 14.47
C TYR A 393 17.54 24.06 13.30
N ASN A 394 18.40 25.07 13.35
CA ASN A 394 19.46 25.31 12.38
C ASN A 394 20.80 24.77 12.91
N HIS A 395 21.29 23.69 12.31
CA HIS A 395 22.53 23.02 12.71
C HIS A 395 23.79 23.86 12.51
N ASP A 396 23.85 24.69 11.47
CA ASP A 396 25.06 25.44 11.10
C ASP A 396 25.33 26.61 12.06
N LYS A 397 24.25 27.24 12.54
CA LYS A 397 24.31 28.41 13.43
C LYS A 397 24.05 28.07 14.89
N ASP A 398 23.66 26.83 15.17
CA ASP A 398 23.17 26.41 16.49
C ASP A 398 22.02 27.27 17.03
N GLU A 399 21.08 27.62 16.15
CA GLU A 399 19.94 28.48 16.46
C GLU A 399 18.64 27.69 16.42
N ILE A 400 17.73 27.94 17.38
CA ILE A 400 16.33 27.50 17.27
C ILE A 400 15.49 28.67 16.75
N TYR A 401 14.71 28.45 15.70
CA TYR A 401 13.75 29.40 15.17
C TYR A 401 12.37 29.04 15.67
N LEU A 402 11.65 29.99 16.26
CA LEU A 402 10.33 29.76 16.84
C LEU A 402 9.33 30.78 16.32
N LYS A 403 8.16 30.33 15.86
CA LYS A 403 7.13 31.23 15.34
C LYS A 403 6.57 32.09 16.48
N ARG A 404 6.44 33.41 16.28
CA ARG A 404 5.94 34.36 17.29
C ARG A 404 4.57 33.97 17.82
N GLU A 405 3.66 33.58 16.94
CA GLU A 405 2.33 33.09 17.30
C GLU A 405 2.38 31.90 18.27
N ARG A 406 3.30 30.95 18.02
CA ARG A 406 3.52 29.80 18.89
C ARG A 406 4.11 30.24 20.23
N LEU A 407 5.10 31.14 20.22
CA LEU A 407 5.69 31.71 21.43
C LEU A 407 4.68 32.51 22.28
N SER A 408 3.76 33.25 21.66
CA SER A 408 2.77 34.08 22.35
C SER A 408 1.49 33.34 22.76
N GLY A 409 1.20 32.19 22.13
CA GLY A 409 0.00 31.38 22.33
C GLY A 409 -0.03 30.57 23.62
N ASN A 410 -0.43 29.29 23.54
CA ASN A 410 -0.50 28.38 24.69
C ASN A 410 0.92 27.98 25.16
N LEU A 411 1.15 27.96 26.48
CA LEU A 411 2.46 27.64 27.05
C LEU A 411 2.90 26.19 26.78
N GLU A 412 2.00 25.23 26.89
CA GLU A 412 2.27 23.80 26.63
C GLU A 412 2.70 23.60 25.18
N GLU A 413 2.00 24.27 24.27
CA GLU A 413 2.28 24.27 22.83
C GLU A 413 3.63 24.90 22.50
N ALA A 414 3.93 26.07 23.08
CA ALA A 414 5.19 26.77 22.90
C ALA A 414 6.37 25.94 23.43
N LEU A 415 6.22 25.39 24.64
CA LEU A 415 7.22 24.55 25.26
C LEU A 415 7.41 23.22 24.51
N GLY A 416 6.32 22.62 24.03
CA GLY A 416 6.35 21.40 23.22
C GLY A 416 7.14 21.59 21.92
N THR A 417 6.91 22.70 21.21
CA THR A 417 7.69 23.04 20.01
C THR A 417 9.15 23.31 20.36
N PHE A 418 9.44 24.07 21.42
CA PHE A 418 10.83 24.29 21.85
C PHE A 418 11.55 22.98 22.21
N ILE A 419 10.91 22.06 22.93
CA ILE A 419 11.47 20.75 23.29
C ILE A 419 11.71 19.88 22.04
N HIS A 420 10.82 19.96 21.04
CA HIS A 420 10.98 19.29 19.75
C HIS A 420 12.27 19.76 19.04
N GLU A 421 12.44 21.07 18.91
CA GLU A 421 13.65 21.66 18.30
C GLU A 421 14.93 21.37 19.11
N LEU A 422 14.83 21.40 20.44
CA LEU A 422 15.93 21.04 21.33
C LEU A 422 16.32 19.55 21.19
N ASN A 423 15.37 18.68 20.83
CA ASN A 423 15.64 17.28 20.57
C ASN A 423 16.42 17.09 19.25
N HIS A 424 16.13 17.88 18.20
CA HIS A 424 16.97 17.92 16.99
C HIS A 424 18.40 18.34 17.32
N LYS A 425 18.60 19.37 18.15
CA LYS A 425 19.94 19.77 18.64
C LYS A 425 20.65 18.64 19.38
N SER A 426 19.96 18.02 20.34
CA SER A 426 20.57 17.03 21.23
C SER A 426 20.92 15.73 20.51
N THR A 427 20.18 15.39 19.45
CA THR A 427 20.32 14.10 18.75
C THR A 427 20.97 14.20 17.37
N GLY A 428 20.87 15.35 16.69
CA GLY A 428 21.28 15.52 15.30
C GLY A 428 20.49 14.64 14.32
N ALA A 429 19.22 14.34 14.63
CA ALA A 429 18.37 13.42 13.87
C ALA A 429 17.14 14.14 13.31
N ASP A 430 16.60 13.65 12.19
CA ASP A 430 15.39 14.18 11.57
C ASP A 430 14.11 13.58 12.21
N ASP A 431 12.95 14.20 11.97
CA ASP A 431 11.65 13.83 12.59
C ASP A 431 11.29 12.34 12.46
N THR A 432 11.61 11.75 11.31
CA THR A 432 11.25 10.36 10.99
C THR A 432 12.24 9.34 11.53
N ASP A 433 13.32 9.78 12.18
CA ASP A 433 14.37 8.89 12.65
C ASP A 433 14.02 8.24 13.97
N ARG A 434 14.40 6.96 14.11
CA ARG A 434 14.30 6.24 15.38
C ARG A 434 15.07 6.95 16.51
N LYS A 435 16.21 7.55 16.18
CA LYS A 435 17.06 8.31 17.10
C LYS A 435 16.34 9.53 17.67
N PHE A 436 15.49 10.18 16.87
CA PHE A 436 14.66 11.29 17.31
C PHE A 436 13.61 10.83 18.33
N ALA A 437 12.89 9.74 18.04
CA ALA A 437 11.89 9.16 18.94
C ALA A 437 12.49 8.68 20.27
N ASP A 438 13.66 8.05 20.24
CA ASP A 438 14.38 7.63 21.45
C ASP A 438 14.86 8.85 22.27
N GLY A 439 15.22 9.95 21.60
CA GLY A 439 15.55 11.25 22.21
C GLY A 439 14.40 11.81 23.05
N LEU A 440 13.19 11.91 22.48
CA LEU A 440 12.00 12.39 23.20
C LEU A 440 11.67 11.51 24.43
N SER A 441 11.84 10.20 24.31
CA SER A 441 11.66 9.25 25.42
C SER A 441 12.68 9.51 26.54
N SER A 442 13.93 9.85 26.18
CA SER A 442 14.96 10.21 27.16
C SER A 442 14.66 11.51 27.89
N LEU A 443 14.16 12.54 27.18
CA LEU A 443 13.81 13.84 27.79
C LEU A 443 12.68 13.68 28.80
N THR A 444 11.65 12.94 28.44
CA THR A 444 10.53 12.60 29.34
C THR A 444 11.02 11.87 30.59
N THR A 445 11.91 10.89 30.41
CA THR A 445 12.50 10.14 31.53
C THR A 445 13.27 11.05 32.49
N ARG A 446 14.10 11.98 31.98
CA ARG A 446 14.85 12.95 32.80
C ARG A 446 13.91 13.84 33.62
N LEU A 447 12.84 14.34 33.00
CA LEU A 447 11.84 15.18 33.66
C LEU A 447 11.11 14.43 34.78
N VAL A 448 10.70 13.18 34.52
CA VAL A 448 10.05 12.33 35.54
C VAL A 448 11.00 12.06 36.71
N LEU A 449 12.26 11.72 36.45
CA LEU A 449 13.26 11.52 37.52
C LEU A 449 13.47 12.79 38.35
N ARG A 450 13.48 13.97 37.71
CA ARG A 450 13.63 15.25 38.41
C ARG A 450 12.39 15.61 39.23
N LEU A 451 11.19 15.34 38.72
CA LEU A 451 9.93 15.51 39.45
C LEU A 451 9.87 14.58 40.66
N ILE A 452 10.25 13.31 40.52
CA ILE A 452 10.33 12.35 41.62
C ILE A 452 11.29 12.85 42.71
N LYS A 453 12.47 13.36 42.32
CA LYS A 453 13.44 13.94 43.27
C LYS A 453 12.94 15.20 43.97
N THR A 454 12.13 16.01 43.29
CA THR A 454 11.72 17.34 43.78
C THR A 454 10.42 17.32 44.59
N VAL A 455 9.43 16.55 44.13
CA VAL A 455 8.07 16.53 44.71
C VAL A 455 7.82 15.24 45.52
N GLY A 456 8.56 14.17 45.23
CA GLY A 456 8.30 12.85 45.78
C GLY A 456 7.05 12.19 45.17
N ILE A 457 6.83 10.91 45.48
CA ILE A 457 5.65 10.16 45.02
C ILE A 457 4.57 10.24 46.12
N PRO A 458 3.40 10.85 45.88
CA PRO A 458 2.34 10.89 46.86
C PRO A 458 1.78 9.48 47.09
N THR A 459 1.76 9.06 48.34
CA THR A 459 1.32 7.72 48.72
C THR A 459 0.43 7.73 49.95
N THR A 460 -0.77 7.15 49.85
CA THR A 460 -1.71 7.06 50.97
C THR A 460 -1.30 5.95 51.93
N LEU A 461 -1.05 6.30 53.19
CA LEU A 461 -0.84 5.35 54.27
C LEU A 461 -2.15 5.16 55.04
N LYS A 462 -2.53 3.90 55.27
CA LYS A 462 -3.69 3.55 56.10
C LYS A 462 -3.27 3.36 57.54
N LEU A 463 -3.94 4.03 58.47
CA LEU A 463 -3.77 3.82 59.90
C LEU A 463 -4.52 2.53 60.31
N THR A 464 -3.81 1.64 61.01
CA THR A 464 -4.36 0.38 61.52
C THR A 464 -4.25 0.33 63.04
N ASP A 465 -4.82 -0.70 63.66
CA ASP A 465 -4.65 -1.02 65.08
C ASP A 465 -3.16 -1.10 65.49
N ARG A 466 -2.28 -1.47 64.54
CA ARG A 466 -0.83 -1.66 64.73
C ARG A 466 0.04 -0.48 64.31
N GLY A 467 -0.55 0.63 63.86
CA GLY A 467 0.15 1.80 63.32
C GLY A 467 -0.03 1.95 61.81
N PHE A 468 0.89 2.64 61.12
CA PHE A 468 0.77 2.83 59.67
C PHE A 468 1.13 1.58 58.90
N LYS A 469 0.26 1.17 57.97
CA LYS A 469 0.58 0.14 56.98
C LYS A 469 1.30 0.77 55.79
N LEU A 470 2.53 0.34 55.52
CA LEU A 470 3.27 0.77 54.35
C LEU A 470 2.76 0.08 53.07
N PRO A 471 2.72 0.78 51.92
CA PRO A 471 2.34 0.24 50.62
C PRO A 471 3.36 -0.78 50.12
N LYS A 472 2.89 -1.68 49.24
CA LYS A 472 3.71 -2.73 48.62
C LYS A 472 4.84 -2.19 47.72
N SER A 473 4.73 -0.96 47.24
CA SER A 473 5.74 -0.32 46.37
C SER A 473 7.03 0.05 47.10
N PHE A 474 7.05 -0.04 48.43
CA PHE A 474 8.28 0.12 49.19
C PHE A 474 9.03 -1.21 49.32
N SER A 475 10.22 -1.29 48.74
CA SER A 475 11.16 -2.40 48.94
C SER A 475 12.00 -2.15 50.20
N TYR A 476 12.08 -3.14 51.08
CA TYR A 476 12.87 -3.03 52.32
C TYR A 476 13.70 -4.31 52.55
N GLN A 477 14.94 -4.15 53.02
CA GLN A 477 15.72 -5.25 53.60
C GLN A 477 15.33 -5.42 55.08
N ALA A 478 14.88 -6.62 55.45
CA ALA A 478 14.04 -6.84 56.64
C ALA A 478 14.79 -6.90 57.98
N ASP A 479 16.12 -6.86 58.00
CA ASP A 479 16.86 -7.21 59.21
C ASP A 479 17.18 -5.97 60.07
N LYS A 480 16.22 -5.60 60.92
CA LYS A 480 16.25 -4.55 61.97
C LYS A 480 16.20 -3.09 61.49
N LEU A 481 15.10 -2.71 60.86
CA LEU A 481 14.81 -1.31 60.51
C LEU A 481 14.26 -0.52 61.72
N MET A 482 14.91 0.60 62.04
CA MET A 482 14.38 1.65 62.91
C MET A 482 13.87 2.80 62.04
N SER A 483 12.76 3.41 62.46
CA SER A 483 12.22 4.63 61.88
C SER A 483 12.34 5.79 62.88
N HIS A 484 12.77 6.96 62.42
CA HIS A 484 12.77 8.18 63.20
C HIS A 484 11.50 8.97 62.87
N ILE A 485 10.62 9.10 63.85
CA ILE A 485 9.36 9.83 63.73
C ILE A 485 9.53 11.18 64.38
N THR A 486 9.42 12.24 63.59
CA THR A 486 9.46 13.62 64.06
C THR A 486 8.11 14.27 63.77
N ALA A 487 7.47 14.82 64.79
CA ALA A 487 6.24 15.60 64.64
C ALA A 487 6.43 16.97 65.28
N ILE A 488 6.30 18.04 64.49
CA ILE A 488 6.50 19.42 64.93
C ILE A 488 5.47 20.30 64.23
N GLY A 489 4.74 21.12 64.99
CA GLY A 489 3.70 21.98 64.43
C GLY A 489 2.60 21.15 63.77
N ASN A 490 2.35 21.41 62.49
CA ASN A 490 1.38 20.66 61.70
C ASN A 490 2.03 19.61 60.78
N GLN A 491 3.30 19.26 60.98
CA GLN A 491 4.01 18.30 60.12
C GLN A 491 4.40 17.05 60.89
N ILE A 492 4.28 15.91 60.21
CA ILE A 492 4.85 14.63 60.62
C ILE A 492 5.83 14.16 59.55
N MET A 493 7.02 13.76 59.98
CA MET A 493 8.05 13.14 59.15
C MET A 493 8.42 11.79 59.73
N ILE A 494 8.56 10.80 58.87
CA ILE A 494 9.03 9.47 59.21
C ILE A 494 10.20 9.16 58.29
N GLN A 495 11.39 9.02 58.88
CA GLN A 495 12.60 8.69 58.16
C GLN A 495 12.99 7.24 58.42
N THR A 496 13.30 6.52 57.36
CA THR A 496 13.87 5.16 57.39
C THR A 496 15.19 5.15 56.59
N ASN A 497 15.90 4.01 56.59
CA ASN A 497 17.10 3.83 55.76
C ASN A 497 16.71 3.79 54.26
N GLY A 498 16.64 4.96 53.61
CA GLY A 498 16.41 5.10 52.17
C GLY A 498 15.23 6.01 51.77
N HIS A 499 14.29 6.24 52.69
CA HIS A 499 13.07 7.00 52.41
C HIS A 499 12.76 8.03 53.48
N ILE A 500 12.27 9.18 53.05
CA ILE A 500 11.66 10.20 53.92
C ILE A 500 10.19 10.33 53.53
N LEU A 501 9.32 10.04 54.49
CA LEU A 501 7.87 10.23 54.39
C LEU A 501 7.54 11.53 55.12
N SER A 502 6.84 12.46 54.46
CA SER A 502 6.36 13.66 55.14
C SER A 502 4.90 13.95 54.82
N SER A 503 4.17 14.48 55.80
CA SER A 503 2.77 14.90 55.60
C SER A 503 2.45 16.12 56.46
N LYS A 504 1.55 16.98 55.96
CA LYS A 504 0.95 18.09 56.71
C LYS A 504 -0.42 17.63 57.24
N LEU A 505 -0.57 17.70 58.57
CA LEU A 505 -1.82 17.42 59.26
C LEU A 505 -2.65 18.72 59.31
N SER A 506 -3.88 18.68 58.79
CA SER A 506 -4.78 19.83 58.83
C SER A 506 -5.27 20.09 60.26
N GLY A 507 -5.25 21.37 60.69
CA GLY A 507 -5.91 21.83 61.92
C GLY A 507 -5.21 21.57 63.26
N LEU A 508 -3.92 21.22 63.27
CA LEU A 508 -3.20 20.81 64.50
C LEU A 508 -1.86 21.52 64.69
N ASN A 509 -1.51 21.83 65.94
CA ASN A 509 -0.20 22.36 66.34
C ASN A 509 0.40 21.48 67.45
N LEU A 510 1.14 20.45 67.05
CA LEU A 510 1.80 19.49 67.93
C LEU A 510 3.05 20.12 68.56
N LYS A 511 3.25 19.90 69.86
CA LYS A 511 4.55 20.13 70.51
C LYS A 511 5.59 19.20 69.87
N ALA A 512 6.82 19.69 69.73
CA ALA A 512 7.91 18.92 69.12
C ALA A 512 8.05 17.55 69.79
N HIS A 513 7.91 16.48 69.00
CA HIS A 513 8.00 15.10 69.44
C HIS A 513 8.95 14.34 68.51
N CYS A 514 9.90 13.62 69.10
CA CYS A 514 10.80 12.73 68.38
C CYS A 514 10.76 11.35 69.04
N SER A 515 10.62 10.29 68.23
CA SER A 515 10.62 8.91 68.70
C SER A 515 11.27 8.01 67.66
N GLU A 516 12.03 7.02 68.14
CA GLU A 516 12.50 5.91 67.31
C GLU A 516 11.55 4.72 67.46
N ARG A 517 11.15 4.12 66.33
CA ARG A 517 10.20 2.99 66.33
C ARG A 517 10.67 1.89 65.37
N PRO A 518 10.70 0.63 65.81
CA PRO A 518 11.02 -0.47 64.91
C PRO A 518 9.92 -0.62 63.85
N VAL A 519 10.32 -0.92 62.63
CA VAL A 519 9.41 -1.34 61.57
C VAL A 519 9.13 -2.83 61.75
N THR A 520 7.87 -3.21 61.87
CA THR A 520 7.46 -4.59 62.13
C THR A 520 6.81 -5.21 60.90
N PHE A 521 7.11 -6.47 60.61
CA PHE A 521 6.50 -7.20 59.49
C PHE A 521 5.41 -8.14 60.01
N TYR A 522 4.20 -8.03 59.47
CA TYR A 522 3.08 -8.89 59.83
C TYR A 522 2.17 -9.18 58.64
N LYS A 523 1.87 -10.47 58.42
CA LYS A 523 1.00 -10.96 57.34
C LYS A 523 1.32 -10.34 55.97
N GLY A 524 2.61 -10.26 55.61
CA GLY A 524 3.02 -9.73 54.31
C GLY A 524 3.08 -8.20 54.21
N ASN A 525 2.91 -7.46 55.31
CA ASN A 525 2.92 -5.99 55.31
C ASN A 525 3.84 -5.42 56.39
N PHE A 526 4.44 -4.26 56.12
CA PHE A 526 5.27 -3.53 57.08
C PHE A 526 4.43 -2.51 57.86
N TYR A 527 4.69 -2.40 59.16
CA TYR A 527 3.98 -1.53 60.09
C TYR A 527 4.94 -0.68 60.91
N ILE A 528 4.65 0.62 61.00
CA ILE A 528 5.35 1.56 61.89
C ILE A 528 4.40 1.93 63.04
N ASN A 529 4.78 1.55 64.27
CA ASN A 529 3.98 1.83 65.45
C ASN A 529 4.10 3.31 65.84
N ILE A 530 2.97 4.02 65.91
CA ILE A 530 2.94 5.45 66.24
C ILE A 530 2.77 5.65 67.75
N PRO A 531 3.58 6.52 68.39
CA PRO A 531 3.39 6.89 69.78
C PRO A 531 1.95 7.35 70.07
N ASN A 532 1.35 6.90 71.17
CA ASN A 532 -0.02 7.26 71.54
C ASN A 532 -0.24 8.79 71.61
N SER A 533 0.80 9.54 71.97
CA SER A 533 0.80 11.02 71.98
C SER A 533 0.51 11.65 70.61
N ILE A 534 0.90 11.00 69.52
CA ILE A 534 0.66 11.44 68.13
C ILE A 534 -0.61 10.78 67.57
N ARG A 535 -0.83 9.50 67.90
CA ARG A 535 -1.90 8.67 67.32
C ARG A 535 -3.30 9.27 67.45
N GLN A 536 -3.60 9.93 68.57
CA GLN A 536 -4.91 10.55 68.83
C GLN A 536 -5.27 11.69 67.86
N PHE A 537 -4.29 12.20 67.11
CA PHE A 537 -4.46 13.34 66.22
C PHE A 537 -4.46 12.95 64.73
N LEU A 538 -4.33 11.66 64.40
CA LEU A 538 -4.24 11.19 63.02
C LEU A 538 -5.59 10.68 62.50
N PRO A 539 -5.99 11.03 61.28
CA PRO A 539 -7.14 10.43 60.62
C PRO A 539 -6.86 8.98 60.17
N GLU A 540 -7.89 8.23 59.79
CA GLU A 540 -7.77 6.84 59.35
C GLU A 540 -6.91 6.68 58.08
N GLU A 541 -6.87 7.69 57.22
CA GLU A 541 -6.02 7.75 56.03
C GLU A 541 -5.24 9.05 55.98
N VAL A 542 -3.92 8.95 55.77
CA VAL A 542 -3.02 10.10 55.65
C VAL A 542 -2.19 9.95 54.40
N SER A 543 -2.20 10.97 53.53
CA SER A 543 -1.33 11.03 52.36
C SER A 543 0.05 11.54 52.75
N PHE A 544 1.09 10.80 52.37
CA PHE A 544 2.48 11.17 52.59
C PHE A 544 3.18 11.40 51.25
N ASN A 545 4.03 12.43 51.20
CA ASN A 545 4.98 12.59 50.11
C ASN A 545 6.22 11.74 50.41
N VAL A 546 6.62 10.91 49.43
CA VAL A 546 7.75 10.00 49.56
C VAL A 546 8.92 10.57 48.78
N THR A 547 9.96 11.00 49.49
CA THR A 547 11.24 11.35 48.84
C THR A 547 12.15 10.12 48.89
N ILE A 548 12.65 9.70 47.73
CA ILE A 548 13.60 8.58 47.58
C ILE A 548 15.01 9.17 47.47
N ASN A 549 15.96 8.61 48.20
CA ASN A 549 17.36 9.04 48.07
C ASN A 549 17.91 8.65 46.69
N ALA A 550 18.64 9.57 46.04
CA ALA A 550 19.12 9.41 44.67
C ALA A 550 20.11 8.25 44.45
N GLU A 551 20.71 7.72 45.52
CA GLU A 551 21.64 6.57 45.46
C GLU A 551 20.94 5.20 45.41
N GLN A 552 19.60 5.16 45.46
CA GLN A 552 18.80 3.91 45.52
C GLN A 552 17.79 3.73 44.38
N ILE A 553 17.73 4.66 43.41
CA ILE A 553 16.98 4.54 42.15
C ILE A 553 17.97 4.12 41.06
#